data_AF-A0A9W5TTX8-F1
#
_entry.id   AF-A0A9W5TTX8-F1
#
_cell.length_a   1.000
_cell.length_b   1.000
_cell.length_c   1.000
_cell.angle_alpha   90.00
_cell.angle_beta   90.00
_cell.angle_gamma   90.00
#
_symmetry.space_group_name_H-M   'P 1'
#
loop_
_entity.id
_entity.type
_entity.pdbx_description
1 polymer ?
#
loop_
_entity_poly.entity_id
_entity_poly.type
_entity_poly.pdbx_seq_one_letter_code
_entity_poly.pdbx_strand_id
1 'polypeptide(L)'
;MDLDKLIEEGEKLESKAKESAMVPGKILKGIELETWASKAVIFMDEESENNFLTEKVQENAKNLNSKGYEKYHAILGVLKAIKESE
;
A
#
# COMPACT_ATOMS: atom_id res chain seq x y z
N MET A 1 -7.21 6.73 11.59
CA MET A 1 -7.74 6.15 10.33
C MET A 1 -7.96 4.65 10.57
N ASP A 2 -8.93 3.98 9.96
CA ASP A 2 -9.21 2.56 10.26
C ASP A 2 -8.33 1.61 9.42
N LEU A 3 -7.60 0.68 10.08
CA LEU A 3 -6.66 -0.25 9.44
C LEU A 3 -7.37 -1.24 8.51
N ASP A 4 -8.52 -1.78 8.94
CA ASP A 4 -9.36 -2.68 8.16
C ASP A 4 -9.75 -2.06 6.81
N LYS A 5 -10.25 -0.83 6.86
CA LYS A 5 -10.61 -0.06 5.66
C LYS A 5 -9.40 0.19 4.76
N LEU A 6 -8.24 0.48 5.31
CA LEU A 6 -7.02 0.73 4.53
C LEU A 6 -6.53 -0.53 3.81
N ILE A 7 -6.64 -1.70 4.47
CA ILE A 7 -6.37 -3.01 3.86
C ILE A 7 -7.38 -3.28 2.73
N GLU A 8 -8.68 -3.05 2.97
CA GLU A 8 -9.72 -3.26 1.96
C GLU A 8 -9.53 -2.36 0.72
N GLU A 9 -9.21 -1.08 0.91
CA GLU A 9 -8.85 -0.16 -0.18
C GLU A 9 -7.64 -0.69 -0.96
N GLY A 10 -6.64 -1.22 -0.25
CA GLY A 10 -5.47 -1.88 -0.84
C GLY A 10 -5.89 -3.05 -1.72
N GLU A 11 -6.65 -4.02 -1.21
CA GLU A 11 -7.06 -5.21 -1.97
C GLU A 11 -7.92 -4.88 -3.20
N LYS A 12 -8.73 -3.82 -3.13
CA LYS A 12 -9.47 -3.30 -4.29
C LYS A 12 -8.54 -2.81 -5.40
N LEU A 13 -7.40 -2.20 -5.06
CA LEU A 13 -6.39 -1.80 -6.04
C LEU A 13 -5.78 -3.01 -6.76
N GLU A 14 -5.56 -4.12 -6.05
CA GLU A 14 -5.08 -5.36 -6.68
C GLU A 14 -6.08 -5.91 -7.69
N SER A 15 -7.36 -5.92 -7.34
CA SER A 15 -8.43 -6.39 -8.23
C SER A 15 -8.46 -5.57 -9.54
N LYS A 16 -8.40 -4.24 -9.43
CA LYS A 16 -8.30 -3.33 -10.59
C LYS A 16 -7.03 -3.55 -11.42
N ALA A 17 -5.91 -3.87 -10.77
CA ALA A 17 -4.65 -4.16 -11.46
C ALA A 17 -4.71 -5.49 -12.23
N LYS A 18 -5.32 -6.52 -11.64
CA LYS A 18 -5.54 -7.83 -12.27
C LYS A 18 -6.50 -7.72 -13.46
N GLU A 19 -7.55 -6.90 -13.38
CA GLU A 19 -8.42 -6.58 -14.53
C GLU A 19 -7.67 -5.84 -15.65
N SER A 20 -6.72 -4.96 -15.31
CA SER A 20 -5.87 -4.26 -16.29
C SER A 20 -4.75 -5.12 -16.88
N ALA A 21 -4.44 -6.27 -16.28
CA ALA A 21 -3.31 -7.14 -16.63
C ALA A 21 -3.44 -7.83 -18.00
N MET A 22 -4.58 -7.70 -18.70
CA MET A 22 -4.68 -8.03 -20.14
C MET A 22 -3.79 -7.13 -21.02
N VAL A 23 -3.22 -6.06 -20.47
CA VAL A 23 -2.25 -5.18 -21.15
C VAL A 23 -0.90 -5.22 -20.41
N PRO A 24 0.17 -5.79 -21.00
CA PRO A 24 1.48 -5.81 -20.38
C PRO A 24 1.97 -4.38 -20.12
N GLY A 25 2.30 -4.06 -18.87
CA GLY A 25 2.86 -2.76 -18.49
C GLY A 25 1.90 -1.75 -17.88
N LYS A 26 0.58 -2.01 -17.80
CA LYS A 26 -0.38 -1.21 -16.98
C LYS A 26 -0.33 -1.63 -15.50
N ILE A 27 0.88 -1.67 -14.97
CA ILE A 27 1.18 -2.17 -13.64
C ILE A 27 0.89 -1.02 -12.67
N LEU A 28 -0.34 -0.94 -12.16
CA LEU A 28 -0.77 -0.15 -11.00
C LEU A 28 -0.03 1.20 -10.88
N LYS A 29 -0.38 2.17 -11.73
CA LYS A 29 0.14 3.55 -11.67
C LYS A 29 -1.03 4.52 -11.64
N GLY A 30 -0.85 5.63 -10.95
CA GLY A 30 -1.79 6.74 -10.96
C GLY A 30 -2.27 7.16 -9.58
N ILE A 31 -3.23 8.09 -9.60
CA ILE A 31 -3.69 8.83 -8.43
C ILE A 31 -4.20 7.90 -7.33
N GLU A 32 -4.87 6.79 -7.67
CA GLU A 32 -5.44 5.87 -6.68
C GLU A 32 -4.36 5.17 -5.85
N LEU A 33 -3.26 4.73 -6.48
CA LEU A 33 -2.13 4.11 -5.78
C LEU A 33 -1.40 5.12 -4.90
N GLU A 34 -1.10 6.29 -5.44
CA GLU A 34 -0.44 7.38 -4.70
C GLU A 34 -1.28 7.80 -3.49
N THR A 35 -2.60 7.92 -3.67
CA THR A 35 -3.54 8.27 -2.59
C THR A 35 -3.55 7.20 -1.50
N TRP A 36 -3.67 5.93 -1.87
CA TRP A 36 -3.68 4.83 -0.90
C TRP A 36 -2.35 4.70 -0.15
N ALA A 37 -1.22 4.78 -0.85
CA ALA A 37 0.09 4.72 -0.21
C ALA A 37 0.32 5.90 0.75
N SER A 38 -0.15 7.10 0.38
CA SER A 38 -0.10 8.27 1.26
C SER A 38 -0.94 8.07 2.52
N LYS A 39 -2.16 7.51 2.39
CA LYS A 39 -3.00 7.15 3.54
C LYS A 39 -2.30 6.14 4.45
N ALA A 40 -1.61 5.15 3.88
CA ALA A 40 -0.87 4.16 4.65
C ALA A 40 0.29 4.79 5.44
N VAL A 41 1.03 5.72 4.85
CA VAL A 41 2.06 6.48 5.58
C VAL A 41 1.46 7.26 6.74
N ILE A 42 0.37 8.00 6.50
CA ILE A 42 -0.30 8.78 7.56
C ILE A 42 -0.76 7.87 8.70
N PHE A 43 -1.39 6.74 8.39
CA PHE A 43 -1.80 5.77 9.41
C PHE A 43 -0.61 5.26 10.22
N MET A 44 0.50 4.90 9.57
CA MET A 44 1.71 4.42 10.25
C MET A 44 2.37 5.49 11.12
N ASP A 45 2.31 6.76 10.71
CA ASP A 45 2.86 7.87 11.50
C ASP A 45 1.98 8.21 12.72
N GLU A 46 0.66 7.98 12.63
CA GLU A 46 -0.29 8.28 13.70
C GLU A 46 -0.44 7.13 14.73
N GLU A 47 -0.44 5.88 14.26
CA GLU A 47 -0.91 4.73 15.06
C GLU A 47 0.18 3.69 15.37
N SER A 48 1.30 3.66 14.62
CA SER A 48 2.33 2.64 14.82
C SER A 48 3.46 3.13 15.72
N GLU A 49 3.66 2.45 16.87
CA GLU A 49 4.84 2.63 17.73
C GLU A 49 6.10 1.94 17.16
N ASN A 50 5.96 1.16 16.09
CA ASN A 50 7.07 0.41 15.49
C ASN A 50 7.74 1.20 14.36
N ASN A 51 8.78 1.96 14.73
CA ASN A 51 9.57 2.77 13.80
C ASN A 51 10.09 1.98 12.58
N PHE A 52 10.49 0.72 12.76
CA PHE A 52 11.00 -0.09 11.65
C PHE A 52 9.93 -0.36 10.59
N LEU A 53 8.69 -0.66 11.01
CA LEU A 53 7.58 -0.87 10.09
C LEU A 53 7.13 0.45 9.45
N THR A 54 7.12 1.54 10.21
CA THR A 54 6.81 2.88 9.70
C THR A 54 7.80 3.30 8.61
N GLU A 55 9.11 3.20 8.85
CA GLU A 55 10.15 3.49 7.86
C GLU A 55 10.01 2.61 6.62
N LYS A 56 9.71 1.31 6.80
CA LYS A 56 9.50 0.38 5.68
C LYS A 56 8.32 0.81 4.81
N VAL A 57 7.21 1.26 5.38
CA VAL A 57 6.05 1.76 4.63
C VAL A 57 6.41 3.08 3.91
N GLN A 58 7.06 4.02 4.60
CA GLN A 58 7.51 5.29 4.01
C GLN A 58 8.44 5.07 2.81
N GLU A 59 9.42 4.17 2.91
CA GLU A 59 10.35 3.86 1.82
C GLU A 59 9.63 3.27 0.60
N ASN A 60 8.67 2.39 0.82
CA ASN A 60 7.89 1.79 -0.27
C ASN A 60 6.86 2.77 -0.85
N ALA A 61 6.41 3.78 -0.11
CA ALA A 61 5.53 4.83 -0.62
C ALA A 61 6.26 5.83 -1.54
N LYS A 62 7.60 5.86 -1.54
CA LYS A 62 8.38 6.75 -2.42
C LYS A 62 8.39 6.22 -3.86
N ASN A 63 8.28 7.13 -4.84
CA ASN A 63 8.52 6.85 -6.27
C ASN A 63 7.72 5.63 -6.79
N LEU A 64 6.41 5.59 -6.57
CA LEU A 64 5.53 4.47 -6.97
C LEU A 64 5.43 4.31 -8.51
N ASN A 65 5.81 5.34 -9.27
CA ASN A 65 5.97 5.27 -10.72
C ASN A 65 6.97 4.20 -11.19
N SER A 66 7.92 3.82 -10.31
CA SER A 66 8.88 2.73 -10.53
C SER A 66 8.61 1.60 -9.54
N LYS A 67 8.39 0.39 -10.05
CA LYS A 67 8.05 -0.80 -9.25
C LYS A 67 6.80 -0.65 -8.38
N GLY A 68 5.82 0.13 -8.84
CA GLY A 68 4.60 0.46 -8.07
C GLY A 68 3.87 -0.76 -7.52
N TYR A 69 3.79 -1.86 -8.29
CA TYR A 69 3.14 -3.09 -7.84
C TYR A 69 3.92 -3.83 -6.74
N GLU A 70 5.24 -3.95 -6.85
CA GLU A 70 6.08 -4.57 -5.81
C GLU A 70 6.02 -3.75 -4.51
N LYS A 71 6.11 -2.42 -4.64
CA LYS A 71 6.06 -1.48 -3.51
C LYS A 71 4.69 -1.47 -2.83
N TYR A 72 3.62 -1.48 -3.62
CA TYR A 72 2.24 -1.64 -3.15
C TYR A 72 2.11 -2.92 -2.31
N HIS A 73 2.58 -4.06 -2.82
CA HIS A 73 2.51 -5.33 -2.10
C HIS A 73 3.30 -5.30 -0.79
N ALA A 74 4.45 -4.64 -0.78
CA ALA A 74 5.24 -4.47 0.43
C ALA A 74 4.48 -3.67 1.50
N ILE A 75 3.81 -2.57 1.12
CA ILE A 75 2.99 -1.76 2.04
C ILE A 75 1.81 -2.59 2.56
N LEU A 76 1.04 -3.22 1.65
CA LEU A 76 -0.14 -4.00 2.03
C LEU A 76 0.22 -5.16 2.96
N GLY A 77 1.35 -5.84 2.70
CA GLY A 77 1.86 -6.90 3.55
C GLY A 77 2.18 -6.43 4.97
N VAL A 78 2.74 -5.23 5.13
CA VAL A 78 2.98 -4.65 6.46
C VAL A 78 1.67 -4.38 7.18
N LEU A 79 0.70 -3.75 6.51
CA LEU A 79 -0.61 -3.44 7.11
C LEU A 79 -1.34 -4.71 7.58
N LYS A 80 -1.31 -5.78 6.77
CA LYS A 80 -1.89 -7.08 7.14
C LYS A 80 -1.17 -7.71 8.33
N ALA A 81 0.15 -7.67 8.36
CA ALA A 81 0.93 -8.22 9.46
C ALA A 81 0.66 -7.48 10.79
N ILE A 82 0.44 -6.16 10.74
CA ILE A 82 0.03 -5.38 11.92
C ILE A 82 -1.31 -5.89 12.42
N LYS A 83 -2.31 -6.00 11.55
CA LYS A 83 -3.64 -6.51 11.90
C LYS A 83 -3.61 -7.93 12.47
N GLU A 84 -2.77 -8.81 11.93
CA GLU A 84 -2.61 -10.19 12.43
C GLU A 84 -1.92 -10.26 13.80
N SER A 85 -1.26 -9.17 14.22
CA SER A 85 -0.55 -9.09 15.50
C SER A 85 -1.39 -8.46 16.63
N GLU A 86 -2.54 -7.88 16.32
CA GLU A 86 -3.55 -7.37 17.27
C GLU A 86 -4.50 -8.49 17.76
#